data_AF-A0A7X3II88-F1
#
_entry.id   AF-A0A7X3II88-F1
#
_cell.length_a   1.000
_cell.length_b   1.000
_cell.length_c   1.000
_cell.angle_alpha   90.00
_cell.angle_beta   90.00
_cell.angle_gamma   90.00
#
_symmetry.space_group_name_H-M   'P 1'
#
loop_
_entity.id
_entity.type
_entity.pdbx_description
1 polymer ?
#
loop_
_entity_poly.entity_id
_entity_poly.type
_entity_poly.pdbx_seq_one_letter_code
_entity_poly.pdbx_strand_id
1 'polypeptide(L)' 'MAKPDDRSDNAEKIQNSIHNTRENIQETNDYLDEHADEISGQEQSSLEHKNAKRERAIEGFEEEYQDEK' A
#
# COMPACT_ATOMS: atom_id res chain seq x y z
N MET A 1 1.90 6.96 37.73
CA MET A 1 2.77 6.35 36.70
C MET A 1 1.95 6.26 35.43
N ALA A 2 2.42 6.87 34.33
CA ALA A 2 1.83 6.60 33.03
C ALA A 2 2.07 5.13 32.69
N LYS A 3 1.04 4.42 32.19
CA LYS A 3 1.24 3.08 31.65
C LYS A 3 2.21 3.19 30.46
N PRO A 4 3.17 2.27 30.31
CA PRO A 4 3.91 2.18 29.06
C PRO A 4 2.92 1.89 27.92
N ASP A 5 3.05 2.62 26.82
CA ASP A 5 2.30 2.34 25.60
C ASP A 5 2.73 0.97 25.06
N ASP A 6 1.76 0.07 24.86
CA ASP A 6 2.02 -1.28 24.35
C ASP A 6 1.98 -1.24 22.83
N ARG A 7 3.17 -1.20 22.22
CA ARG A 7 3.35 -1.16 20.76
C ARG A 7 3.68 -2.54 20.17
N SER A 8 3.49 -3.61 20.94
CA SER A 8 3.91 -4.95 20.55
C SER A 8 3.24 -5.47 19.27
N ASP A 9 2.05 -4.97 18.92
CA ASP A 9 1.31 -5.36 17.71
C ASP A 9 1.44 -4.38 16.53
N ASN A 10 2.17 -3.26 16.70
CA ASN A 10 2.32 -2.25 15.65
C ASN A 10 3.11 -2.79 14.46
N ALA A 11 4.22 -3.49 14.69
CA ALA A 11 5.02 -4.07 13.63
C ALA A 11 4.21 -5.07 12.77
N GLU A 12 3.36 -5.89 13.41
CA GLU A 12 2.48 -6.83 12.69
C GLU A 12 1.43 -6.09 11.84
N LYS A 13 0.79 -5.05 12.39
CA LYS A 13 -0.17 -4.22 11.64
C LYS A 13 0.47 -3.51 10.44
N ILE A 14 1.68 -3.00 10.60
CA ILE A 14 2.41 -2.33 9.52
C ILE A 14 2.77 -3.35 8.44
N GLN A 15 3.27 -4.53 8.80
CA GLN A 15 3.57 -5.61 7.86
C GLN A 15 2.32 -6.04 7.07
N ASN A 16 1.17 -6.18 7.74
CA ASN A 16 -0.11 -6.49 7.09
C ASN A 16 -0.55 -5.36 6.15
N SER A 17 -0.34 -4.10 6.53
CA SER A 17 -0.65 -2.94 5.69
C SER A 17 0.21 -2.90 4.42
N ILE A 18 1.51 -3.20 4.55
CA ILE A 18 2.42 -3.35 3.40
C ILE A 18 1.94 -4.46 2.47
N HIS A 19 1.63 -5.64 3.01
CA HIS A 19 1.15 -6.77 2.22
C HIS A 19 -0.12 -6.43 1.44
N ASN A 20 -1.15 -5.95 2.13
CA ASN A 20 -2.42 -5.56 1.50
C ASN A 20 -2.20 -4.46 0.44
N THR A 21 -1.31 -3.51 0.70
CA THR A 21 -1.03 -2.43 -0.27
C THR A 21 -0.34 -2.96 -1.52
N ARG A 22 0.57 -3.94 -1.39
CA ARG A 22 1.19 -4.63 -2.53
C ARG A 22 0.18 -5.44 -3.34
N GLU A 23 -0.72 -6.16 -2.67
CA GLU A 23 -1.81 -6.88 -3.36
C GLU A 23 -2.69 -5.92 -4.15
N ASN A 24 -3.10 -4.80 -3.56
CA ASN A 24 -3.89 -3.77 -4.27
C ASN A 24 -3.16 -3.19 -5.50
N ILE A 25 -1.83 -3.06 -5.46
CA ILE A 25 -1.04 -2.63 -6.63
C ILE A 25 -1.12 -3.69 -7.72
N GLN A 26 -0.88 -4.96 -7.35
CA GLN A 26 -0.91 -6.09 -8.27
C GLN A 26 -2.29 -6.23 -8.92
N GLU A 27 -3.37 -6.23 -8.14
CA GLU A 27 -4.75 -6.31 -8.64
C GLU A 27 -5.08 -5.15 -9.61
N THR A 28 -4.59 -3.94 -9.31
CA THR A 28 -4.78 -2.79 -10.21
C THR A 28 -4.00 -2.98 -11.51
N ASN A 29 -2.78 -3.51 -11.45
CA ASN A 29 -1.97 -3.78 -12.63
C ASN A 29 -2.58 -4.90 -13.49
N ASP A 30 -3.07 -5.97 -12.87
CA ASP A 30 -3.75 -7.08 -13.56
C ASP A 30 -5.02 -6.58 -14.26
N TYR A 31 -5.81 -5.74 -13.57
CA TYR A 31 -6.97 -5.10 -14.18
C TYR A 31 -6.61 -4.22 -15.39
N LEU A 32 -5.53 -3.45 -15.30
CA LEU A 32 -5.05 -2.63 -16.41
C LEU A 32 -4.55 -3.50 -17.58
N ASP A 33 -3.85 -4.60 -17.32
CA ASP A 33 -3.38 -5.52 -18.35
C ASP A 33 -4.55 -6.18 -19.10
N GLU A 34 -5.62 -6.55 -18.38
CA GLU A 34 -6.79 -7.22 -18.95
C GLU A 34 -7.78 -6.23 -19.63
N HIS A 35 -7.92 -5.01 -19.11
CA HIS A 35 -9.02 -4.11 -19.47
C HIS A 35 -8.61 -2.70 -19.94
N ALA A 36 -7.31 -2.39 -20.11
CA ALA A 36 -6.89 -1.04 -20.51
C ALA A 36 -7.56 -0.54 -21.80
N ASP A 37 -7.79 -1.42 -22.77
CA ASP A 37 -8.45 -1.07 -24.04
C ASP A 37 -9.97 -0.80 -23.89
N GLU A 38 -10.57 -1.22 -22.78
CA GLU A 38 -12.01 -1.12 -22.50
C GLU A 38 -12.37 0.12 -21.66
N ILE A 39 -11.39 0.74 -21.01
CA ILE A 39 -11.57 1.90 -20.13
C ILE A 39 -11.09 3.20 -20.78
N SER A 40 -11.51 4.32 -20.21
CA SER A 40 -11.04 5.63 -20.68
C SER A 40 -9.59 5.89 -20.28
N GLY A 41 -8.84 6.64 -21.08
CA GLY A 41 -7.47 7.03 -20.74
C GLY A 41 -7.37 7.85 -19.42
N GLN A 42 -8.43 8.57 -19.05
CA GLN A 42 -8.50 9.24 -17.75
C GLN A 42 -8.57 8.23 -16.60
N GLU A 43 -9.34 7.16 -16.77
CA GLU A 43 -9.48 6.11 -15.78
C GLU A 43 -8.19 5.31 -15.62
N GLN A 44 -7.57 4.93 -16.74
CA GLN A 44 -6.23 4.32 -16.75
C GLN A 44 -5.21 5.17 -15.99
N SER A 45 -5.08 6.46 -16.34
CA SER A 45 -4.13 7.35 -15.68
C SER A 45 -4.41 7.53 -14.18
N SER A 46 -5.69 7.51 -13.77
CA SER A 46 -6.09 7.59 -12.37
C SER A 46 -5.66 6.35 -11.58
N LEU A 47 -5.80 5.16 -12.17
CA LEU A 47 -5.37 3.89 -11.57
C LEU A 47 -3.85 3.83 -11.44
N GLU A 48 -3.11 4.19 -12.48
CA GLU A 48 -1.65 4.28 -12.45
C GLU A 48 -1.17 5.28 -11.37
N HIS A 49 -1.82 6.45 -11.29
CA HIS A 49 -1.49 7.45 -10.27
C HIS A 49 -1.82 6.97 -8.85
N LYS A 50 -2.86 6.16 -8.66
CA LYS A 50 -3.13 5.51 -7.37
C LYS A 50 -2.03 4.52 -7.02
N ASN A 51 -1.57 3.70 -7.96
CA ASN A 51 -0.46 2.78 -7.74
C ASN A 51 0.82 3.52 -7.34
N ALA A 52 1.18 4.60 -8.03
CA ALA A 52 2.34 5.42 -7.66
C ALA A 52 2.25 6.00 -6.22
N LYS A 53 1.04 6.31 -5.73
CA LYS A 53 0.85 6.73 -4.33
C LYS A 53 0.98 5.56 -3.35
N ARG A 54 0.47 4.38 -3.72
CA ARG A 54 0.58 3.16 -2.92
C ARG A 54 2.04 2.75 -2.75
N GLU A 55 2.87 2.88 -3.79
CA GLU A 55 4.31 2.65 -3.71
C GLU A 55 4.97 3.58 -2.67
N ARG A 56 4.69 4.88 -2.73
CA ARG A 56 5.17 5.83 -1.71
C ARG A 56 4.64 5.54 -0.31
N ALA A 57 3.41 5.05 -0.19
CA ALA A 57 2.86 4.65 1.11
C ALA A 57 3.60 3.43 1.67
N ILE A 58 3.97 2.47 0.82
CA ILE A 58 4.80 1.32 1.22
C ILE A 58 6.17 1.79 1.73
N GLU A 59 6.82 2.75 1.06
CA GLU A 59 8.09 3.32 1.56
C GLU A 59 7.94 3.87 2.97
N GLY A 60 6.88 4.65 3.24
CA GLY A 60 6.59 5.17 4.59
C GLY A 60 6.30 4.06 5.61
N PHE A 61 5.53 3.04 5.23
CA PHE A 61 5.29 1.88 6.10
C PHE A 61 6.56 1.09 6.38
N GLU A 62 7.47 0.96 5.41
CA GLU A 62 8.75 0.28 5.61
C GLU A 62 9.65 1.04 6.58
N GLU A 63 9.67 2.37 6.50
CA GLU A 63 10.35 3.24 7.49
C GLU A 63 9.74 3.06 8.89
N GLU A 64 8.41 3.17 9.02
CA GLU A 64 7.72 2.95 10.31
C GLU A 64 7.95 1.55 10.87
N TYR A 65 7.98 0.53 10.02
CA TYR A 65 8.25 -0.85 10.45
C TYR A 65 9.66 -1.01 11.02
N GLN A 66 10.67 -0.32 10.46
CA GLN A 66 12.03 -0.37 11.02
C GLN A 66 12.11 0.32 12.40
N ASP A 67 11.34 1.38 12.62
CA ASP A 67 11.32 2.11 13.89
C ASP A 67 10.57 1.36 15.01
N GLU A 68 9.61 0.50 14.65
CA GLU A 68 8.83 -0.31 15.59
C GLU A 68 9.43 -1.71 15.86
N LYS A 69 10.42 -2.15 15.05
CA LYS A 69 11.11 -3.45 15.18
C LYS A 69 12.24 -3.44 16.23
#